data_AF-A0A441I9E6-F1
#
_entry.id   AF-A0A441I9E6-F1
#
_cell.length_a   1.000
_cell.length_b   1.000
_cell.length_c   1.000
_cell.angle_alpha   90.00
_cell.angle_beta   90.00
_cell.angle_gamma   90.00
#
_symmetry.space_group_name_H-M   'P 1'
#
loop_
_entity.id
_entity.type
_entity.pdbx_description
1 polymer ?
#
loop_
_entity_poly.entity_id
_entity_poly.type
_entity_poly.pdbx_seq_one_letter_code
_entity_poly.pdbx_strand_id
1 'polypeptide(L)'
;MADEANQDVKAMSFEQALDALEKIVDDLERGDVPLDQSIKIYERGEALKAHCDRLLKAAEDKVEKIRLSRDGKPVGTEPLDAE
;
A
#
# COMPACT_ATOMS: atom_id res chain seq x y z
N MET A 1 -2.81 -21.30 -1.39
CA MET A 1 -1.33 -21.39 -1.48
C MET A 1 -0.71 -20.14 -2.09
N ALA A 2 -1.34 -19.42 -3.04
CA ALA A 2 -0.83 -18.13 -3.53
C ALA A 2 -0.80 -17.02 -2.45
N ASP A 3 -1.69 -17.08 -1.46
CA ASP A 3 -1.79 -16.11 -0.34
C ASP A 3 -0.58 -16.13 0.62
N GLU A 4 0.17 -17.23 0.69
CA GLU A 4 1.37 -17.33 1.54
C GLU A 4 2.62 -16.72 0.85
N ALA A 5 2.69 -16.78 -0.48
CA ALA A 5 3.87 -16.39 -1.25
C ALA A 5 4.18 -14.89 -1.24
N ASN A 6 3.22 -14.05 -0.84
CA ASN A 6 3.35 -12.58 -0.80
C ASN A 6 3.09 -12.01 0.61
N GLN A 7 3.22 -12.83 1.67
CA GLN A 7 3.04 -12.34 3.04
C GLN A 7 4.12 -11.34 3.45
N ASP A 8 5.32 -11.47 2.89
CA ASP A 8 6.44 -10.54 3.08
C ASP A 8 6.10 -9.11 2.63
N VAL A 9 5.35 -8.98 1.53
CA VAL A 9 4.90 -7.69 0.98
C VAL A 9 4.14 -6.88 2.04
N LYS A 10 3.36 -7.53 2.91
CA LYS A 10 2.58 -6.83 3.96
C LYS A 10 3.47 -6.14 4.99
N ALA A 11 4.73 -6.55 5.14
CA ALA A 11 5.69 -6.02 6.11
C ALA A 11 6.70 -5.02 5.51
N MET A 12 6.67 -4.79 4.20
CA MET A 12 7.58 -3.85 3.53
C MET A 12 7.26 -2.39 3.86
N SER A 13 8.28 -1.53 3.82
CA SER A 13 8.06 -0.08 3.71
C SER A 13 7.57 0.28 2.30
N PHE A 14 7.08 1.52 2.14
CA PHE A 14 6.66 2.01 0.83
C PHE A 14 7.81 1.97 -0.18
N GLU A 15 8.99 2.46 0.22
CA GLU A 15 10.18 2.52 -0.61
C GLU A 15 10.63 1.12 -1.01
N GLN A 16 10.64 0.16 -0.08
CA GLN A 16 11.00 -1.23 -0.37
C GLN A 16 10.03 -1.88 -1.35
N ALA A 17 8.72 -1.65 -1.18
CA ALA A 17 7.71 -2.19 -2.07
C ALA A 17 7.79 -1.57 -3.48
N LEU A 18 8.05 -0.26 -3.57
CA LEU A 18 8.26 0.44 -4.83
C LEU A 18 9.51 -0.08 -5.56
N ASP A 19 10.64 -0.19 -4.86
CA ASP A 19 11.89 -0.73 -5.39
C ASP A 19 11.75 -2.16 -5.92
N ALA A 20 10.89 -2.97 -5.29
CA ALA A 20 10.60 -4.32 -5.73
C ALA A 20 9.68 -4.31 -6.97
N LEU A 21 8.70 -3.41 -7.02
CA LEU A 21 7.79 -3.26 -8.14
C LEU A 21 8.53 -2.80 -9.41
N GLU A 22 9.46 -1.84 -9.28
CA GLU A 22 10.29 -1.37 -10.40
C GLU A 22 11.12 -2.51 -11.00
N LYS A 23 11.76 -3.34 -10.16
CA LYS A 23 12.50 -4.52 -10.62
C LYS A 23 11.62 -5.50 -11.40
N ILE A 24 10.37 -5.69 -10.97
CA ILE A 24 9.40 -6.54 -11.66
C ILE A 24 9.05 -5.97 -13.04
N VAL A 25 8.84 -4.65 -13.13
CA VAL A 25 8.58 -3.98 -14.41
C VAL A 25 9.78 -4.17 -15.34
N ASP A 26 10.99 -3.91 -14.85
CA ASP A 26 12.22 -4.11 -15.62
C ASP A 26 12.36 -5.55 -16.13
N ASP A 27 12.02 -6.54 -15.31
CA ASP A 27 12.06 -7.96 -15.69
C ASP A 27 11.03 -8.31 -16.77
N LEU A 28 9.82 -7.75 -16.67
CA LEU A 28 8.77 -7.97 -17.66
C LEU A 28 9.07 -7.27 -19.00
N GLU A 29 9.67 -6.08 -18.96
CA GLU A 29 10.01 -5.31 -20.16
C GLU A 29 11.15 -5.95 -20.97
N ARG A 30 12.10 -6.63 -20.32
CA ARG A 30 13.17 -7.36 -21.02
C ARG A 30 12.66 -8.54 -21.83
N GLY A 31 11.51 -9.12 -21.45
CA GLY A 31 10.84 -10.18 -22.21
C GLY A 31 11.60 -11.51 -22.26
N ASP A 32 12.61 -11.70 -21.41
CA ASP A 32 13.43 -12.91 -21.27
C ASP A 32 12.91 -13.88 -20.21
N VAL A 33 11.77 -13.55 -19.58
CA VAL A 33 11.13 -14.34 -18.52
C VAL A 33 10.20 -15.41 -19.14
N PRO A 34 10.36 -16.70 -18.78
CA PRO A 34 9.44 -17.76 -19.21
C PRO A 34 8.00 -17.49 -18.74
N LEU A 35 7.01 -17.87 -19.54
CA LEU A 35 5.59 -17.60 -19.28
C LEU A 35 5.13 -17.95 -17.85
N ASP A 36 5.50 -19.13 -17.35
CA ASP A 36 5.14 -19.58 -15.99
C ASP A 36 5.76 -18.71 -14.90
N GLN A 37 6.94 -18.13 -15.16
CA GLN A 37 7.54 -17.15 -14.26
C GLN A 37 6.83 -15.82 -14.41
N SER A 38 6.55 -15.34 -15.63
CA SER A 38 5.88 -14.06 -15.88
C SER A 38 4.56 -13.92 -15.13
N ILE A 39 3.78 -15.01 -15.05
CA ILE A 39 2.54 -15.05 -14.25
C ILE A 39 2.82 -14.79 -12.77
N LYS A 40 3.84 -15.45 -12.19
CA LYS A 40 4.21 -15.28 -10.78
C LYS A 40 4.74 -13.87 -10.49
N ILE A 41 5.55 -13.32 -11.40
CA ILE A 41 6.10 -11.97 -11.22
C ILE A 41 4.97 -10.93 -11.32
N TYR A 42 4.01 -11.14 -12.23
CA TYR A 42 2.82 -10.31 -12.34
C TYR A 42 1.95 -10.35 -11.06
N GLU A 43 1.65 -11.55 -10.53
CA GLU A 43 0.89 -11.70 -9.28
C GLU A 43 1.58 -10.99 -8.10
N ARG A 44 2.91 -11.07 -8.03
CA ARG A 44 3.70 -10.34 -7.03
C ARG A 44 3.64 -8.83 -7.26
N GLY A 45 3.71 -8.38 -8.52
CA GLY A 45 3.56 -6.98 -8.89
C GLY A 45 2.22 -6.39 -8.46
N GLU A 46 1.11 -7.10 -8.70
CA GLU A 46 -0.22 -6.69 -8.23
C GLU A 46 -0.30 -6.60 -6.70
N ALA A 47 0.32 -7.54 -5.98
CA ALA A 47 0.39 -7.50 -4.52
C ALA A 47 1.19 -6.29 -4.00
N LEU A 48 2.32 -5.98 -4.62
CA LEU A 48 3.16 -4.82 -4.30
C LEU A 48 2.41 -3.51 -4.58
N LYS A 49 1.76 -3.39 -5.74
CA LYS A 49 0.93 -2.24 -6.10
C LYS A 49 -0.17 -2.01 -5.06
N ALA A 50 -0.95 -3.05 -4.74
CA ALA A 50 -2.02 -2.95 -3.75
C ALA A 50 -1.49 -2.54 -2.36
N HIS A 51 -0.28 -2.98 -2.00
CA HIS A 51 0.38 -2.56 -0.77
C HIS A 51 0.77 -1.08 -0.79
N CYS A 52 1.39 -0.60 -1.87
CA CYS A 52 1.75 0.81 -2.07
C CYS A 52 0.52 1.71 -2.00
N ASP A 53 -0.56 1.38 -2.71
CA ASP A 53 -1.82 2.13 -2.69
C ASP A 53 -2.38 2.26 -1.27
N ARG A 54 -2.32 1.17 -0.49
CA ARG A 54 -2.76 1.18 0.90
C ARG A 54 -1.91 2.08 1.80
N LEU A 55 -0.59 2.08 1.63
CA LEU A 55 0.31 2.95 2.39
C LEU A 55 0.09 4.43 2.04
N LEU A 56 -0.08 4.75 0.75
CA LEU A 56 -0.37 6.10 0.30
C LEU A 56 -1.70 6.60 0.87
N LYS A 57 -2.76 5.79 0.81
CA LYS A 57 -4.06 6.13 1.39
C LYS A 57 -3.96 6.37 2.90
N ALA A 58 -3.22 5.54 3.63
CA ALA A 58 -3.03 5.74 5.06
C ALA A 58 -2.25 7.03 5.38
N ALA A 59 -1.30 7.41 4.52
CA ALA A 59 -0.57 8.67 4.65
C ALA A 59 -1.48 9.88 4.36
N GLU A 60 -2.30 9.82 3.31
CA GLU A 60 -3.30 10.83 2.96
C GLU A 60 -4.29 11.05 4.11
N ASP A 61 -4.91 9.98 4.63
CA ASP A 61 -5.84 10.03 5.76
C ASP A 61 -5.20 10.70 7.00
N LYS A 62 -3.91 10.44 7.24
CA LYS A 62 -3.17 11.05 8.34
C LYS A 62 -2.97 12.55 8.14
N VAL A 63 -2.63 12.98 6.92
CA VAL A 63 -2.47 14.39 6.56
C VAL A 63 -3.81 15.13 6.69
N GLU A 64 -4.91 14.55 6.21
CA GLU A 64 -6.24 15.15 6.32
C GLU A 64 -6.66 15.36 7.78
N LYS A 65 -6.44 14.36 8.65
CA LYS A 65 -6.72 14.48 10.10
C LYS A 65 -5.93 15.62 10.75
N ILE A 66 -4.66 15.78 10.40
CA ILE A 66 -3.82 16.88 10.90
C ILE A 66 -4.37 18.23 10.42
N ARG A 67 -4.79 18.34 9.16
CA ARG A 67 -5.36 19.56 8.59
C ARG A 67 -6.68 19.94 9.27
N LEU A 68 -7.62 19.00 9.42
CA LEU A 68 -8.89 19.22 10.11
C LEU A 68 -8.69 19.69 11.57
N SER A 69 -7.68 19.14 12.24
CA SER A 69 -7.30 19.54 13.60
C SER A 69 -6.77 20.98 13.65
N ARG A 70 -6.03 21.42 12.62
CA ARG A 70 -5.52 22.80 12.51
C ARG A 70 -6.60 23.81 12.14
N ASP A 71 -7.57 23.42 11.32
CA ASP A 71 -8.69 24.26 10.88
C ASP A 71 -9.82 24.37 11.94
N GLY A 72 -9.61 23.79 13.13
CA GLY A 72 -10.39 24.10 14.33
C GLY A 72 -11.74 23.38 14.47
N LYS A 73 -12.00 22.31 13.70
CA LYS A 73 -13.21 21.49 13.91
C LYS A 73 -12.96 20.44 15.01
N PRO A 74 -13.77 20.40 16.08
CA PRO A 74 -13.60 19.42 17.16
C PRO A 74 -13.83 18.00 16.66
N VAL A 75 -12.85 17.13 16.89
CA VAL A 75 -12.90 15.68 16.59
C VAL A 75 -13.47 14.96 17.80
N GLY A 76 -14.77 15.17 18.06
CA GLY A 76 -15.46 14.57 19.20
C GLY A 76 -16.19 15.62 20.03
N THR A 77 -17.51 15.55 20.01
CA THR A 77 -18.35 16.18 21.03
C THR A 77 -19.14 15.05 21.68
N GLU A 78 -18.84 14.76 22.94
CA GLU A 78 -19.74 13.96 23.77
C GLU A 78 -20.85 14.89 24.30
N PRO A 79 -22.11 14.44 24.34
CA PRO A 79 -23.16 15.19 25.02
C PRO A 79 -22.75 15.40 26.47
N LEU A 80 -22.84 16.63 26.96
CA LEU A 80 -22.90 16.84 28.41
C LEU A 80 -24.22 16.22 28.86
N ASP A 81 -24.15 15.09 29.56
CA ASP A 81 -25.30 14.56 30.28
C ASP A 81 -25.79 15.66 31.22
N ALA A 82 -26.94 16.24 30.88
CA ALA A 82 -27.63 17.20 31.71
C ALA A 82 -28.49 16.40 32.70
N GLU A 83 -28.03 16.33 33.96
CA GLU A 83 -28.92 16.05 35.09
C GLU A 83 -29.89 17.21 35.34
#